data_AF-A0A838WNK5-F1
#
_entry.id   AF-A0A838WNK5-F1
#
_cell.length_a   1.000
_cell.length_b   1.000
_cell.length_c   1.000
_cell.angle_alpha   90.00
_cell.angle_beta   90.00
_cell.angle_gamma   90.00
#
_symmetry.space_group_name_H-M   'P 1'
#
loop_
_entity.id
_entity.type
_entity.pdbx_description
1 polymer ?
#
loop_
_entity_poly.entity_id
_entity_poly.type
_entity_poly.pdbx_seq_one_letter_code
_entity_poly.pdbx_strand_id
1 'polypeptide(L)'
;MSSGPHSQVFLRRSRPPPAAGAVADDAPEADASRRLADRAFAIFASLWAVAILFHQVAFPARHVGFFRYALTLAALWVLLRPSSVPRFVALAAAQIVLVLYYLPNFITNHSLFSFFVNLTVLSAFGYLVVRGKSLVVERGELLRTFAPAVRIELLILYFYAVLHKLNADFLNPATSCAMDHYTSLAGMYPFLPTGSWVSPLAIYGTLVIEAAIPLLLLFRRTRVAGVLLGLGFHYMLALNPQHRFYNFSAMVLAVYFLSLPFD
;
A
#
# COMPACT_ATOMS: atom_id res chain seq x y z
N MET A 1 7.17 -68.24 42.60
CA MET A 1 8.35 -67.77 43.34
C MET A 1 9.60 -68.29 42.66
N SER A 2 10.24 -67.47 41.82
CA SER A 2 11.66 -67.65 41.46
C SER A 2 12.17 -66.36 40.80
N SER A 3 13.29 -65.91 41.34
CA SER A 3 14.07 -64.69 41.16
C SER A 3 14.68 -64.47 39.77
N GLY A 4 14.86 -63.19 39.41
CA GLY A 4 15.94 -62.73 38.52
C GLY A 4 15.71 -61.36 37.86
N PRO A 5 16.41 -60.27 38.25
CA PRO A 5 16.36 -59.00 37.54
C PRO A 5 17.48 -58.93 36.47
N HIS A 6 17.09 -58.75 35.20
CA HIS A 6 18.03 -58.39 34.13
C HIS A 6 18.30 -56.89 34.16
N SER A 7 19.47 -56.49 34.66
CA SER A 7 20.01 -55.15 34.49
C SER A 7 20.56 -54.97 33.07
N GLN A 8 19.87 -54.21 32.22
CA GLN A 8 20.46 -53.68 30.99
C GLN A 8 21.13 -52.33 31.28
N VAL A 9 22.46 -52.32 31.24
CA VAL A 9 23.30 -51.12 31.27
C VAL A 9 23.20 -50.44 29.91
N PHE A 10 22.39 -49.39 29.81
CA PHE A 10 22.33 -48.52 28.64
C PHE A 10 23.57 -47.60 28.64
N LEU A 11 24.58 -47.92 27.82
CA LEU A 11 25.72 -47.06 27.56
C LEU A 11 25.24 -45.75 26.91
N ARG A 12 25.12 -44.71 27.73
CA ARG A 12 24.82 -43.34 27.31
C ARG A 12 26.00 -42.82 26.48
N ARG A 13 25.93 -42.95 25.15
CA ARG A 13 26.88 -42.27 24.25
C ARG A 13 26.79 -40.77 24.52
N SER A 14 27.83 -40.21 25.13
CA SER A 14 28.02 -38.78 25.29
C SER A 14 28.07 -38.14 23.89
N ARG A 15 27.13 -37.24 23.59
CA ARG A 15 27.25 -36.37 22.42
C ARG A 15 28.50 -35.51 22.60
N PRO A 16 29.35 -35.34 21.56
CA PRO A 16 30.44 -34.39 21.63
C PRO A 16 29.87 -32.98 21.86
N PRO A 17 30.58 -32.12 22.61
CA PRO A 17 30.17 -30.74 22.79
C PRO A 17 30.08 -30.04 21.43
N PRO A 18 29.10 -29.15 21.22
CA PRO A 18 29.04 -28.37 19.98
C PRO A 18 30.34 -27.58 19.82
N ALA A 19 30.91 -27.62 18.62
CA ALA A 19 32.10 -26.88 18.28
C ALA A 19 31.88 -25.39 18.56
N ALA A 20 32.69 -24.83 19.47
CA ALA A 20 32.75 -23.40 19.71
C ALA A 20 33.31 -22.73 18.44
N GLY A 21 32.43 -22.17 17.60
CA GLY A 21 32.88 -21.49 16.38
C GLY A 21 31.81 -20.95 15.42
N ALA A 22 30.53 -21.32 15.54
CA ALA A 22 29.51 -20.94 14.55
C ALA A 22 28.55 -19.83 15.03
N VAL A 23 29.06 -18.67 15.47
CA VAL A 23 28.21 -17.55 15.95
C VAL A 23 28.47 -16.22 15.21
N ALA A 24 29.35 -16.16 14.19
CA ALA A 24 29.81 -14.88 13.65
C ALA A 24 29.24 -14.43 12.29
N ASP A 25 28.59 -15.28 11.49
CA ASP A 25 28.24 -14.91 10.10
C ASP A 25 26.84 -14.28 9.89
N ASP A 26 25.88 -14.46 10.80
CA ASP A 26 24.49 -14.00 10.58
C ASP A 26 24.21 -12.55 11.05
N ALA A 27 25.09 -11.97 11.88
CA ALA A 27 24.88 -10.65 12.47
C ALA A 27 24.88 -9.47 11.48
N PRO A 28 25.74 -9.44 10.44
CA PRO A 28 25.77 -8.34 9.46
C PRO A 28 24.52 -8.29 8.56
N GLU A 29 23.99 -9.46 8.17
CA GLU A 29 22.83 -9.56 7.28
C GLU A 29 21.54 -9.12 7.99
N ALA A 30 21.37 -9.52 9.26
CA ALA A 30 20.24 -9.10 10.09
C ALA A 30 20.18 -7.57 10.29
N ASP A 31 21.33 -6.92 10.53
CA ASP A 31 21.41 -5.46 10.66
C ASP A 31 21.09 -4.75 9.33
N ALA A 32 21.58 -5.28 8.21
CA ALA A 32 21.28 -4.75 6.88
C ALA A 32 19.78 -4.82 6.55
N SER A 33 19.14 -5.96 6.78
CA SER A 33 17.69 -6.16 6.58
C SER A 33 16.86 -5.22 7.47
N ARG A 34 17.27 -5.02 8.73
CA ARG A 34 16.62 -4.07 9.65
C ARG A 34 16.72 -2.63 9.16
N ARG A 35 17.92 -2.18 8.76
CA ARG A 35 18.14 -0.83 8.20
C ARG A 35 17.34 -0.59 6.92
N LEU A 36 17.18 -1.62 6.08
CA LEU A 36 16.38 -1.54 4.86
C LEU A 36 14.89 -1.33 5.19
N ALA A 37 14.33 -2.12 6.11
CA ALA A 37 12.95 -1.96 6.55
C ALA A 37 12.70 -0.60 7.21
N ASP A 38 13.67 -0.10 8.00
CA ASP A 38 13.62 1.22 8.61
C ASP A 38 13.55 2.36 7.58
N ARG A 39 14.37 2.26 6.52
CA ARG A 39 14.34 3.22 5.39
C ARG A 39 13.03 3.10 4.60
N ALA A 40 12.57 1.87 4.35
CA ALA A 40 11.32 1.63 3.65
C ALA A 40 10.12 2.23 4.40
N PHE A 41 10.11 2.16 5.74
CA PHE A 41 9.07 2.82 6.53
C PHE A 41 9.06 4.33 6.30
N ALA A 42 10.23 4.98 6.35
CA ALA A 42 10.32 6.42 6.14
C ALA A 42 9.86 6.82 4.73
N ILE A 43 10.24 6.04 3.70
CA ILE A 43 9.79 6.27 2.32
C ILE A 43 8.27 6.14 2.22
N PHE A 44 7.69 5.05 2.76
CA PHE A 44 6.24 4.86 2.77
C PHE A 44 5.51 5.99 3.49
N ALA A 45 5.97 6.38 4.69
CA ALA A 45 5.39 7.47 5.46
C ALA A 45 5.43 8.80 4.70
N SER A 46 6.52 9.09 4.00
CA SER A 46 6.64 10.25 3.12
C SER A 46 5.65 10.18 1.95
N LEU A 47 5.60 9.07 1.22
CA LEU A 47 4.69 8.88 0.08
C LEU A 47 3.22 9.00 0.51
N TRP A 48 2.86 8.41 1.65
CA TRP A 48 1.51 8.48 2.20
C TRP A 48 1.13 9.91 2.62
N ALA A 49 2.03 10.62 3.30
CA ALA A 49 1.80 12.02 3.65
C ALA A 49 1.64 12.91 2.42
N VAL A 50 2.46 12.71 1.38
CA VAL A 50 2.31 13.42 0.10
C VAL A 50 0.96 13.10 -0.54
N ALA A 51 0.54 11.82 -0.60
CA ALA A 51 -0.75 11.44 -1.13
C ALA A 51 -1.92 12.13 -0.43
N ILE A 52 -1.85 12.28 0.90
CA ILE A 52 -2.83 13.04 1.69
C ILE A 52 -2.85 14.52 1.28
N LEU A 53 -1.69 15.14 1.07
CA LEU A 53 -1.63 16.53 0.59
C LEU A 53 -2.25 16.69 -0.81
N PHE A 54 -1.97 15.77 -1.74
CA PHE A 54 -2.63 15.76 -3.06
C PHE A 54 -4.15 15.60 -2.93
N HIS A 55 -4.63 14.80 -1.97
CA HIS A 55 -6.06 14.71 -1.67
C HIS A 55 -6.64 16.04 -1.17
N GLN A 56 -5.93 16.76 -0.29
CA GLN A 56 -6.36 18.08 0.18
C GLN A 56 -6.45 19.08 -0.98
N VAL A 57 -5.48 19.08 -1.89
CA VAL A 57 -5.46 19.97 -3.07
C VAL A 57 -6.57 19.62 -4.07
N ALA A 58 -6.88 18.34 -4.28
CA ALA A 58 -7.93 17.91 -5.20
C ALA A 58 -9.33 18.39 -4.80
N PHE A 59 -9.57 18.66 -3.53
CA PHE A 59 -10.83 19.19 -3.05
C PHE A 59 -10.53 20.46 -2.24
N PRO A 60 -10.43 21.64 -2.88
CA PRO A 60 -10.22 22.90 -2.19
C PRO A 60 -11.56 23.60 -1.89
N ALA A 61 -12.47 23.64 -2.86
CA ALA A 61 -13.72 24.41 -2.80
C ALA A 61 -14.79 23.87 -1.83
N ARG A 62 -14.65 22.63 -1.37
CA ARG A 62 -15.54 22.03 -0.35
C ARG A 62 -15.10 22.39 1.08
N HIS A 63 -14.09 23.25 1.29
CA HIS A 63 -13.28 23.23 2.52
C HIS A 63 -12.73 24.56 3.06
N VAL A 64 -13.28 24.95 4.20
CA VAL A 64 -12.54 25.57 5.31
C VAL A 64 -13.03 24.83 6.57
N GLY A 65 -12.15 24.19 7.35
CA GLY A 65 -12.59 23.43 8.53
C GLY A 65 -11.46 22.81 9.34
N PHE A 66 -11.64 22.79 10.65
CA PHE A 66 -10.62 22.37 11.64
C PHE A 66 -9.97 21.03 11.31
N PHE A 67 -10.77 19.98 11.05
CA PHE A 67 -10.24 18.62 10.82
C PHE A 67 -9.33 18.51 9.58
N ARG A 68 -9.56 19.34 8.55
CA ARG A 68 -8.69 19.34 7.36
C ARG A 68 -7.39 20.09 7.57
N TYR A 69 -7.43 21.22 8.28
CA TYR A 69 -6.19 21.88 8.69
C TYR A 69 -5.36 20.97 9.58
N ALA A 70 -6.00 20.31 10.56
CA ALA A 70 -5.33 19.32 11.40
C ALA A 70 -4.69 18.20 10.57
N LEU A 71 -5.41 17.64 9.58
CA LEU A 71 -4.86 16.60 8.71
C LEU A 71 -3.69 17.10 7.84
N THR A 72 -3.80 18.28 7.25
CA THR A 72 -2.72 18.92 6.48
C THR A 72 -1.48 19.14 7.35
N LEU A 73 -1.66 19.69 8.54
CA LEU A 73 -0.57 19.91 9.49
C LEU A 73 0.06 18.60 9.95
N ALA A 74 -0.74 17.56 10.20
CA ALA A 74 -0.23 16.22 10.52
C ALA A 74 0.61 15.63 9.37
N ALA A 75 0.18 15.80 8.12
CA ALA A 75 0.92 15.34 6.95
C ALA A 75 2.28 16.08 6.83
N LEU A 76 2.28 17.40 6.95
CA LEU A 76 3.50 18.20 6.97
C LEU A 76 4.42 17.80 8.14
N TRP A 77 3.85 17.52 9.31
CA TRP A 77 4.60 17.11 10.49
C TRP A 77 5.32 15.76 10.30
N VAL A 78 4.69 14.82 9.59
CA VAL A 78 5.34 13.57 9.16
C VAL A 78 6.48 13.87 8.20
N LEU A 79 6.29 14.73 7.21
CA LEU A 79 7.35 15.07 6.24
C LEU A 79 8.59 15.71 6.89
N LEU A 80 8.44 16.43 8.01
CA LEU A 80 9.58 16.96 8.76
C LEU A 80 10.43 15.87 9.44
N ARG A 81 9.86 14.69 9.71
CA ARG A 81 10.60 13.55 10.30
C ARG A 81 9.90 12.23 9.94
N PRO A 82 10.05 11.73 8.70
CA PRO A 82 9.27 10.60 8.20
C PRO A 82 9.60 9.28 8.91
N SER A 83 10.74 9.20 9.60
CA SER A 83 11.13 8.05 10.41
C SER A 83 10.44 7.97 11.78
N SER A 84 9.50 8.87 12.09
CA SER A 84 8.84 8.98 13.39
C SER A 84 7.49 8.25 13.40
N VAL A 85 7.44 7.10 14.08
CA VAL A 85 6.21 6.29 14.24
C VAL A 85 5.05 7.08 14.87
N PRO A 86 5.24 7.84 15.97
CA PRO A 86 4.11 8.58 16.57
C PRO A 86 3.48 9.60 15.63
N ARG A 87 4.29 10.29 14.81
CA ARG A 87 3.76 11.26 13.82
C ARG A 87 2.95 10.57 12.74
N PHE A 88 3.44 9.43 12.25
CA PHE A 88 2.75 8.65 11.23
C PHE A 88 1.43 8.06 11.76
N VAL A 89 1.43 7.52 12.98
CA VAL A 89 0.22 7.03 13.67
C VAL A 89 -0.80 8.16 13.89
N ALA A 90 -0.34 9.36 14.30
CA ALA A 90 -1.21 10.52 14.45
C ALA A 90 -1.83 10.96 13.11
N LEU A 91 -1.05 10.93 12.02
CA LEU A 91 -1.55 11.20 10.67
C LEU A 91 -2.64 10.19 10.25
N ALA A 92 -2.38 8.90 10.46
CA ALA A 92 -3.33 7.83 10.16
C ALA A 92 -4.65 7.98 10.94
N ALA A 93 -4.56 8.27 12.24
CA ALA A 93 -5.71 8.54 13.08
C ALA A 93 -6.49 9.79 12.64
N ALA A 94 -5.79 10.89 12.32
CA ALA A 94 -6.42 12.11 11.83
C ALA A 94 -7.17 11.87 10.51
N GLN A 95 -6.64 11.05 9.60
CA GLN A 95 -7.31 10.72 8.34
C GLN A 95 -8.56 9.88 8.57
N ILE A 96 -8.52 8.91 9.48
CA ILE A 96 -9.70 8.12 9.89
C ILE A 96 -10.78 9.05 10.47
N VAL A 97 -10.42 9.91 11.42
CA VAL A 97 -11.36 10.88 12.02
C VAL A 97 -12.00 11.76 10.95
N LEU A 98 -11.21 12.23 9.97
CA LEU A 98 -11.74 13.02 8.87
C LEU A 98 -12.76 12.25 8.03
N VAL A 99 -12.48 10.99 7.68
CA VAL A 99 -13.42 10.16 6.91
C VAL A 99 -14.69 9.91 7.72
N LEU A 100 -14.58 9.58 9.00
CA LEU A 100 -15.73 9.38 9.89
C LEU A 100 -16.58 10.64 10.05
N TYR A 101 -15.95 11.80 10.15
CA TYR A 101 -16.65 13.10 10.23
C TYR A 101 -17.51 13.37 8.98
N TYR A 102 -17.06 12.93 7.81
CA TYR A 102 -17.82 13.08 6.58
C TYR A 102 -18.85 11.98 6.34
N LEU A 103 -18.89 10.90 7.13
CA LEU A 103 -19.98 9.91 7.06
C LEU A 103 -21.29 10.50 7.62
N PRO A 104 -22.47 10.17 7.04
CA PRO A 104 -22.71 9.36 5.84
C PRO A 104 -22.73 10.16 4.53
N ASN A 105 -22.22 11.40 4.52
CA ASN A 105 -22.20 12.25 3.32
C ASN A 105 -21.29 11.67 2.23
N PHE A 106 -21.26 12.32 1.06
CA PHE A 106 -20.55 11.85 -0.12
C PHE A 106 -19.05 11.61 0.12
N ILE A 107 -18.65 10.33 0.20
CA ILE A 107 -17.26 9.87 0.30
C ILE A 107 -16.84 9.25 -1.02
N THR A 108 -15.65 9.62 -1.49
CA THR A 108 -15.05 9.04 -2.68
C THR A 108 -14.43 7.67 -2.38
N ASN A 109 -14.47 6.74 -3.34
CA ASN A 109 -13.95 5.37 -3.17
C ASN A 109 -12.51 5.33 -2.63
N HIS A 110 -11.63 6.24 -3.07
CA HIS A 110 -10.25 6.30 -2.58
C HIS A 110 -10.11 6.79 -1.13
N SER A 111 -11.06 7.57 -0.63
CA SER A 111 -11.10 7.97 0.79
C SER A 111 -11.51 6.78 1.66
N LEU A 112 -12.44 5.95 1.19
CA LEU A 112 -12.80 4.70 1.87
C LEU A 112 -11.64 3.70 1.85
N PHE A 113 -10.93 3.57 0.73
CA PHE A 113 -9.72 2.75 0.68
C PHE A 113 -8.64 3.25 1.64
N SER A 114 -8.37 4.57 1.64
CA SER A 114 -7.45 5.19 2.60
C SER A 114 -7.84 4.92 4.06
N PHE A 115 -9.13 4.88 4.37
CA PHE A 115 -9.62 4.55 5.70
C PHE A 115 -9.22 3.13 6.11
N PHE A 116 -9.40 2.13 5.25
CA PHE A 116 -8.99 0.76 5.54
C PHE A 116 -7.47 0.62 5.69
N VAL A 117 -6.68 1.25 4.82
CA VAL A 117 -5.21 1.25 4.94
C VAL A 117 -4.77 1.81 6.30
N ASN A 118 -5.32 2.95 6.71
CA ASN A 118 -4.98 3.54 8.00
C ASN A 118 -5.49 2.70 9.17
N LEU A 119 -6.66 2.06 9.03
CA LEU A 119 -7.18 1.17 10.06
C LEU A 119 -6.22 0.00 10.27
N THR A 120 -5.72 -0.60 9.19
CA THR A 120 -4.72 -1.66 9.22
C THR A 120 -3.40 -1.20 9.85
N VAL A 121 -2.95 0.02 9.56
CA VAL A 121 -1.78 0.63 10.23
C VAL A 121 -2.00 0.78 11.74
N LEU A 122 -3.15 1.32 12.16
CA LEU A 122 -3.46 1.50 13.59
C LEU A 122 -3.65 0.16 14.31
N SER A 123 -4.27 -0.83 13.67
CA SER A 123 -4.41 -2.18 14.20
C SER A 123 -3.05 -2.86 14.36
N ALA A 124 -2.15 -2.73 13.39
CA ALA A 124 -0.78 -3.23 13.49
C ALA A 124 0.00 -2.56 14.64
N PHE A 125 -0.12 -1.23 14.77
CA PHE A 125 0.48 -0.51 15.90
C PHE A 125 -0.08 -0.99 17.24
N GLY A 126 -1.41 -1.08 17.38
CA GLY A 126 -2.06 -1.56 18.59
C GLY A 126 -1.65 -2.99 18.94
N TYR A 127 -1.57 -3.88 17.95
CA TYR A 127 -1.08 -5.24 18.13
C TYR A 127 0.35 -5.28 18.69
N LEU A 128 1.28 -4.48 18.13
CA LEU A 128 2.66 -4.43 18.60
C LEU A 128 2.79 -3.81 19.99
N VAL A 129 1.99 -2.79 20.30
CA VAL A 129 1.93 -2.19 21.65
C VAL A 129 1.48 -3.22 22.69
N VAL A 130 0.42 -3.97 22.41
CA VAL A 130 -0.11 -4.99 23.32
C VAL A 130 0.89 -6.14 23.48
N ARG A 131 1.48 -6.62 22.38
CA ARG A 131 2.45 -7.71 22.38
C ARG A 131 3.75 -7.32 23.11
N GLY A 132 4.27 -6.14 22.83
CA GLY A 132 5.53 -5.64 23.40
C GLY A 132 5.39 -4.98 24.77
N LYS A 133 4.15 -4.75 25.24
CA LYS A 133 3.83 -4.00 26.47
C LYS A 133 4.53 -2.63 26.54
N SER A 134 4.67 -1.97 25.39
CA SER A 134 5.41 -0.72 25.24
C SER A 134 4.78 0.14 24.15
N LEU A 135 4.72 1.46 24.37
CA LEU A 135 4.33 2.43 23.34
C LEU A 135 5.45 2.72 22.34
N VAL A 136 6.67 2.25 22.61
CA VAL A 136 7.82 2.38 21.71
C VAL A 136 7.82 1.21 20.75
N VAL A 137 7.35 1.47 19.52
CA VAL A 137 7.29 0.49 18.43
C VAL A 137 8.41 0.75 17.43
N GLU A 138 9.13 -0.29 17.04
CA GLU A 138 10.14 -0.20 15.98
C GLU A 138 9.47 0.02 14.62
N ARG A 139 9.96 0.98 13.85
CA ARG A 139 9.37 1.37 12.57
C ARG A 139 9.46 0.28 11.49
N GLY A 140 10.58 -0.45 11.41
CA GLY A 140 10.72 -1.59 10.51
C GLY A 140 9.76 -2.73 10.87
N GLU A 141 9.57 -3.00 12.16
CA GLU A 141 8.60 -4.00 12.64
C GLU A 141 7.16 -3.59 12.34
N LEU A 142 6.82 -2.31 12.55
CA LEU A 142 5.49 -1.78 12.20
C LEU A 142 5.21 -1.96 10.71
N LEU A 143 6.15 -1.55 9.84
CA LEU A 143 6.02 -1.72 8.38
C LEU A 143 5.78 -3.18 8.00
N ARG A 144 6.62 -4.10 8.51
CA ARG A 144 6.50 -5.54 8.22
C ARG A 144 5.17 -6.12 8.69
N THR A 145 4.61 -5.57 9.77
CA THR A 145 3.33 -6.03 10.34
C THR A 145 2.15 -5.63 9.46
N PHE A 146 2.06 -4.37 9.01
CA PHE A 146 0.89 -3.93 8.22
C PHE A 146 1.02 -4.17 6.72
N ALA A 147 2.23 -4.18 6.16
CA ALA A 147 2.43 -4.22 4.71
C ALA A 147 1.77 -5.44 4.02
N PRO A 148 1.81 -6.67 4.56
CA PRO A 148 1.11 -7.80 3.95
C PRO A 148 -0.41 -7.58 3.82
N ALA A 149 -1.05 -7.03 4.85
CA ALA A 149 -2.48 -6.76 4.84
C ALA A 149 -2.84 -5.65 3.84
N VAL A 150 -2.05 -4.56 3.80
CA VAL A 150 -2.27 -3.48 2.83
C VAL A 150 -2.04 -3.93 1.37
N ARG A 151 -1.12 -4.87 1.13
CA ARG A 151 -0.97 -5.51 -0.19
C ARG A 151 -2.24 -6.27 -0.59
N ILE A 152 -2.87 -6.98 0.35
CA ILE A 152 -4.15 -7.68 0.10
C ILE A 152 -5.26 -6.68 -0.18
N GLU A 153 -5.33 -5.58 0.58
CA GLU A 153 -6.28 -4.49 0.32
C GLU A 153 -6.12 -3.95 -1.11
N LEU A 154 -4.88 -3.75 -1.59
CA LEU A 154 -4.63 -3.33 -2.97
C LEU A 154 -5.17 -4.34 -4.00
N LEU A 155 -5.00 -5.64 -3.75
CA LEU A 155 -5.55 -6.68 -4.63
C LEU A 155 -7.08 -6.66 -4.65
N ILE A 156 -7.71 -6.46 -3.48
CA ILE A 156 -9.16 -6.33 -3.35
C ILE A 156 -9.65 -5.07 -4.09
N LEU A 157 -8.95 -3.94 -3.96
CA LEU A 157 -9.25 -2.72 -4.69
C LEU A 157 -9.24 -2.96 -6.20
N TYR A 158 -8.21 -3.63 -6.72
CA TYR A 158 -8.11 -3.96 -8.14
C TYR A 158 -9.19 -4.94 -8.60
N PHE A 159 -9.54 -5.93 -7.78
CA PHE A 159 -10.65 -6.84 -8.08
C PHE A 159 -11.96 -6.06 -8.30
N TYR A 160 -12.30 -5.15 -7.38
CA TYR A 160 -13.49 -4.29 -7.55
C TYR A 160 -13.33 -3.25 -8.67
N ALA A 161 -12.12 -2.77 -8.94
CA ALA A 161 -11.83 -1.85 -10.04
C ALA A 161 -12.14 -2.47 -11.40
N VAL A 162 -11.80 -3.75 -11.59
CA VAL A 162 -12.14 -4.51 -12.80
C VAL A 162 -13.62 -4.87 -12.79
N LEU A 163 -14.13 -5.45 -11.69
CA LEU A 163 -15.51 -5.94 -11.62
C LEU A 163 -16.53 -4.84 -11.90
N HIS A 164 -16.36 -3.64 -11.34
CA HIS A 164 -17.31 -2.55 -11.58
C HIS A 164 -17.25 -2.02 -13.02
N LYS A 165 -16.20 -2.33 -13.80
CA LYS A 165 -16.07 -1.98 -15.22
C LYS A 165 -16.59 -3.06 -16.16
N LEU A 166 -16.89 -4.26 -15.66
CA LEU A 166 -17.55 -5.31 -16.43
C LEU A 166 -19.07 -5.07 -16.49
N ASN A 167 -19.44 -3.88 -17.00
CA ASN A 167 -20.83 -3.46 -17.16
C ASN A 167 -21.06 -2.85 -18.56
N ALA A 168 -22.32 -2.76 -18.97
CA ALA A 168 -22.69 -2.32 -20.31
C ALA A 168 -22.27 -0.87 -20.62
N ASP A 169 -22.34 0.04 -19.64
CA ASP A 169 -21.96 1.45 -19.83
C ASP A 169 -20.46 1.61 -20.05
N PHE A 170 -19.64 0.88 -19.28
CA PHE A 170 -18.18 0.93 -19.46
C PHE A 170 -17.75 0.32 -20.80
N LEU A 171 -18.44 -0.72 -21.27
CA LEU A 171 -18.14 -1.40 -22.54
C LEU A 171 -18.70 -0.66 -23.76
N ASN A 172 -19.58 0.31 -23.58
CA ASN A 172 -20.14 1.13 -24.65
C ASN A 172 -19.24 2.37 -24.91
N PRO A 173 -18.64 2.51 -26.11
CA PRO A 173 -17.85 3.67 -26.49
C PRO A 173 -18.50 5.04 -26.23
N ALA A 174 -19.82 5.13 -26.30
CA ALA A 174 -20.56 6.38 -26.13
C ALA A 174 -20.68 6.84 -24.67
N THR A 175 -20.59 5.91 -23.71
CA THR A 175 -20.77 6.19 -22.27
C THR A 175 -19.58 5.77 -21.41
N SER A 176 -18.56 5.15 -22.00
CA SER A 176 -17.40 4.64 -21.29
C SER A 176 -16.56 5.75 -20.67
N CYS A 177 -16.32 5.66 -19.36
CA CYS A 177 -15.39 6.54 -18.64
C CYS A 177 -13.96 6.47 -19.18
N ALA A 178 -13.53 5.34 -19.75
CA ALA A 178 -12.21 5.24 -20.38
C ALA A 178 -12.14 6.11 -21.65
N MET A 179 -13.23 6.16 -22.41
CA MET A 179 -13.32 7.01 -23.59
C MET A 179 -13.43 8.48 -23.25
N ASP A 180 -14.27 8.83 -22.28
CA ASP A 180 -14.39 10.21 -21.78
C ASP A 180 -13.04 10.77 -21.31
N HIS A 181 -12.29 9.95 -20.55
CA HIS A 181 -10.94 10.32 -20.13
C HIS A 181 -9.96 10.48 -21.30
N TYR A 182 -10.00 9.54 -22.26
CA TYR A 182 -9.11 9.58 -23.42
C TYR A 182 -9.40 10.79 -24.31
N THR A 183 -10.66 11.09 -24.61
CA THR A 183 -11.04 12.23 -25.47
C THR A 183 -10.67 13.55 -24.80
N SER A 184 -10.83 13.65 -23.47
CA SER A 184 -10.35 14.79 -22.70
C SER A 184 -8.83 14.97 -22.81
N LEU A 185 -8.05 13.88 -22.71
CA LEU A 185 -6.60 13.92 -22.95
C LEU A 185 -6.25 14.30 -24.40
N ALA A 186 -6.91 13.72 -25.40
CA ALA A 186 -6.67 14.01 -26.82
C ALA A 186 -6.96 15.48 -27.16
N GLY A 187 -7.93 16.11 -26.48
CA GLY A 187 -8.18 17.55 -26.59
C GLY A 187 -7.05 18.43 -26.04
N MET A 188 -6.27 17.94 -25.07
CA MET A 188 -5.11 18.64 -24.51
C MET A 188 -3.80 18.31 -25.24
N TYR A 189 -3.69 17.10 -25.81
CA TYR A 189 -2.49 16.56 -26.41
C TYR A 189 -2.77 16.12 -27.86
N PRO A 190 -2.63 17.03 -28.85
CA PRO A 190 -3.03 16.78 -30.25
C PRO A 190 -2.25 15.68 -30.97
N PHE A 191 -1.13 15.22 -30.40
CA PHE A 191 -0.35 14.11 -30.93
C PHE A 191 -0.94 12.73 -30.60
N LEU A 192 -1.95 12.66 -29.72
CA LEU A 192 -2.62 11.41 -29.39
C LEU A 192 -3.44 10.91 -30.59
N PRO A 193 -3.42 9.60 -30.87
CA PRO A 193 -4.07 9.06 -32.06
C PRO A 193 -5.58 9.29 -32.02
N THR A 194 -6.13 9.56 -33.20
CA THR A 194 -7.58 9.62 -33.42
C THR A 194 -7.94 8.55 -34.44
N GLY A 195 -9.05 7.84 -34.21
CA GLY A 195 -9.48 6.74 -35.08
C GLY A 195 -10.42 5.78 -34.38
N SER A 196 -11.16 4.98 -35.16
CA SER A 196 -12.16 4.03 -34.63
C SER A 196 -11.55 2.93 -33.75
N TRP A 197 -10.29 2.57 -33.96
CA TRP A 197 -9.55 1.57 -33.18
C TRP A 197 -9.15 2.05 -31.78
N VAL A 198 -9.11 3.36 -31.55
CA VAL A 198 -8.73 3.95 -30.26
C VAL A 198 -9.74 3.58 -29.19
N SER A 199 -11.02 3.50 -29.55
CA SER A 199 -12.08 3.20 -28.59
C SER A 199 -11.98 1.82 -27.95
N PRO A 200 -11.94 0.73 -28.73
CA PRO A 200 -11.71 -0.58 -28.14
C PRO A 200 -10.37 -0.65 -27.41
N LEU A 201 -9.32 0.04 -27.88
CA LEU A 201 -8.03 0.06 -27.17
C LEU A 201 -8.14 0.74 -25.80
N ALA A 202 -8.81 1.88 -25.68
CA ALA A 202 -8.97 2.58 -24.40
C ALA A 202 -9.81 1.74 -23.41
N ILE A 203 -10.91 1.16 -23.87
CA ILE A 203 -11.83 0.35 -23.04
C ILE A 203 -11.16 -0.96 -22.61
N TYR A 204 -10.79 -1.80 -23.58
CA TYR A 204 -10.25 -3.13 -23.29
C TYR A 204 -8.81 -3.06 -22.78
N GLY A 205 -8.02 -2.09 -23.23
CA GLY A 205 -6.68 -1.85 -22.68
C GLY A 205 -6.72 -1.49 -21.20
N THR A 206 -7.67 -0.65 -20.77
CA THR A 206 -7.88 -0.35 -19.35
C THR A 206 -8.21 -1.63 -18.56
N LEU A 207 -9.16 -2.44 -19.05
CA LEU A 207 -9.53 -3.70 -18.40
C LEU A 207 -8.36 -4.69 -18.31
N VAL A 208 -7.59 -4.84 -19.40
CA VAL A 208 -6.42 -5.73 -19.45
C VAL A 208 -5.35 -5.26 -18.47
N ILE A 209 -5.04 -3.97 -18.43
CA ILE A 209 -4.02 -3.42 -17.52
C ILE A 209 -4.47 -3.57 -16.07
N GLU A 210 -5.70 -3.17 -15.74
CA GLU A 210 -6.21 -3.27 -14.37
C GLU A 210 -6.34 -4.73 -13.89
N ALA A 211 -6.59 -5.68 -14.79
CA ALA A 211 -6.57 -7.11 -14.47
C ALA A 211 -5.13 -7.66 -14.36
N ALA A 212 -4.22 -7.20 -15.21
CA ALA A 212 -2.83 -7.67 -15.22
C ALA A 212 -2.06 -7.24 -13.98
N ILE A 213 -2.26 -6.01 -13.50
CA ILE A 213 -1.59 -5.46 -12.31
C ILE A 213 -1.70 -6.41 -11.09
N PRO A 214 -2.89 -6.75 -10.57
CA PRO A 214 -3.01 -7.62 -9.39
C PRO A 214 -2.45 -9.02 -9.63
N LEU A 215 -2.57 -9.57 -10.84
CA LEU A 215 -1.99 -10.86 -11.21
C LEU A 215 -0.46 -10.84 -11.14
N LEU A 216 0.16 -9.76 -11.63
CA LEU A 216 1.62 -9.58 -11.56
C LEU A 216 2.09 -9.34 -10.12
N LEU A 217 1.30 -8.66 -9.28
CA LEU A 217 1.65 -8.43 -7.87
C LEU A 217 1.53 -9.69 -7.00
N LEU A 218 0.69 -10.65 -7.39
CA LEU A 218 0.47 -11.88 -6.62
C LEU A 218 1.76 -12.70 -6.48
N PHE A 219 2.52 -12.84 -7.56
CA PHE A 219 3.73 -13.65 -7.60
C PHE A 219 5.00 -12.83 -7.36
N ARG A 220 5.85 -13.27 -6.42
CA ARG A 220 7.09 -12.56 -6.04
C ARG A 220 7.98 -12.21 -7.25
N ARG A 221 8.04 -13.10 -8.24
CA ARG A 221 8.88 -12.93 -9.45
C ARG A 221 8.41 -11.81 -10.37
N THR A 222 7.11 -11.53 -10.40
CA THR A 222 6.50 -10.54 -11.33
C THR A 222 6.12 -9.23 -10.66
N ARG A 223 6.27 -9.12 -9.34
CA ARG A 223 5.86 -7.93 -8.55
C ARG A 223 6.42 -6.63 -9.09
N VAL A 224 7.71 -6.58 -9.42
CA VAL A 224 8.34 -5.36 -9.93
C VAL A 224 7.70 -4.95 -11.26
N ALA A 225 7.43 -5.90 -12.15
CA ALA A 225 6.71 -5.63 -13.40
C ALA A 225 5.28 -5.11 -13.13
N GLY A 226 4.58 -5.70 -12.15
CA GLY A 226 3.26 -5.21 -11.72
C GLY A 226 3.28 -3.78 -11.16
N VAL A 227 4.30 -3.45 -10.36
CA VAL A 227 4.52 -2.08 -9.86
C VAL A 227 4.81 -1.12 -11.00
N LEU A 228 5.71 -1.47 -11.92
CA LEU A 228 6.06 -0.61 -13.06
C LEU A 228 4.86 -0.38 -14.00
N LEU A 229 4.09 -1.44 -14.30
CA LEU A 229 2.86 -1.34 -15.09
C LEU A 229 1.85 -0.42 -14.40
N GLY A 230 1.65 -0.62 -13.10
CA GLY A 230 0.78 0.22 -12.27
C GLY A 230 1.19 1.68 -12.25
N LEU A 231 2.48 1.96 -12.05
CA LEU A 231 3.03 3.32 -12.09
C LEU A 231 2.81 3.98 -13.45
N GLY A 232 3.07 3.29 -14.55
CA GLY A 232 2.84 3.80 -15.90
C GLY A 232 1.36 4.12 -16.16
N PHE A 233 0.47 3.21 -15.77
CA PHE A 233 -0.98 3.40 -15.89
C PHE A 233 -1.47 4.61 -15.08
N HIS A 234 -1.09 4.68 -13.80
CA HIS A 234 -1.48 5.79 -12.93
C HIS A 234 -0.85 7.13 -13.31
N TYR A 235 0.35 7.12 -13.88
CA TYR A 235 0.96 8.33 -14.44
C TYR A 235 0.10 8.88 -15.59
N MET A 236 -0.33 8.02 -16.53
CA MET A 236 -1.23 8.43 -17.62
C MET A 236 -2.55 8.97 -17.09
N LEU A 237 -3.18 8.31 -16.11
CA LEU A 237 -4.42 8.80 -15.50
C LEU A 237 -4.24 10.17 -14.83
N ALA A 238 -3.10 10.38 -14.15
CA ALA A 238 -2.81 11.62 -13.44
C ALA A 238 -2.58 12.83 -14.36
N LEU A 239 -2.30 12.62 -15.65
CA LEU A 239 -2.13 13.70 -16.63
C LEU A 239 -3.42 14.47 -16.91
N ASN A 240 -4.58 13.91 -16.60
CA ASN A 240 -5.86 14.60 -16.80
C ASN A 240 -6.29 15.36 -15.52
N PRO A 241 -6.11 16.69 -15.46
CA PRO A 241 -6.46 17.45 -14.27
C PRO A 241 -7.97 17.54 -14.04
N GLN A 242 -8.81 17.37 -15.07
CA GLN A 242 -10.27 17.53 -14.96
C GLN A 242 -10.88 16.47 -14.03
N HIS A 243 -10.44 15.20 -14.18
CA HIS A 243 -10.90 14.11 -13.32
C HIS A 243 -10.16 14.03 -11.98
N ARG A 244 -9.09 14.82 -11.81
CA ARG A 244 -8.26 14.89 -10.59
C ARG A 244 -7.71 13.53 -10.13
N PHE A 245 -7.54 12.57 -11.05
CA PHE A 245 -7.03 11.22 -10.74
C PHE A 245 -5.62 11.21 -10.14
N TYR A 246 -4.91 12.33 -10.17
CA TYR A 246 -3.63 12.49 -9.48
C TYR A 246 -3.72 12.20 -7.97
N ASN A 247 -4.88 12.43 -7.32
CA ASN A 247 -5.01 12.17 -5.88
C ASN A 247 -5.08 10.67 -5.57
N PHE A 248 -5.87 9.93 -6.36
CA PHE A 248 -5.97 8.48 -6.31
C PHE A 248 -4.63 7.85 -6.68
N SER A 249 -3.99 8.37 -7.73
CA SER A 249 -2.70 7.88 -8.21
C SER A 249 -1.58 8.07 -7.19
N ALA A 250 -1.53 9.19 -6.48
CA ALA A 250 -0.55 9.41 -5.40
C ALA A 250 -0.74 8.40 -4.25
N MET A 251 -2.00 8.11 -3.88
CA MET A 251 -2.32 7.12 -2.85
C MET A 251 -1.92 5.71 -3.28
N VAL A 252 -2.28 5.29 -4.50
CA VAL A 252 -1.93 3.95 -4.99
C VAL A 252 -0.42 3.80 -5.18
N LEU A 253 0.30 4.85 -5.58
CA LEU A 253 1.76 4.85 -5.66
C LEU A 253 2.42 4.56 -4.30
N ALA A 254 1.92 5.16 -3.22
CA ALA A 254 2.39 4.87 -1.87
C ALA A 254 2.16 3.40 -1.50
N VAL A 255 1.04 2.80 -1.93
CA VAL A 255 0.73 1.39 -1.65
C VAL A 255 1.53 0.43 -2.54
N TYR A 256 1.80 0.77 -3.80
CA TYR A 256 2.68 -0.02 -4.66
C TYR A 256 4.08 -0.16 -4.11
N PHE A 257 4.60 0.88 -3.47
CA PHE A 257 5.90 0.82 -2.80
C PHE A 257 5.98 -0.35 -1.83
N LEU A 258 4.88 -0.68 -1.15
CA LEU A 258 4.84 -1.83 -0.24
C LEU A 258 5.00 -3.17 -0.97
N SER A 259 4.79 -3.25 -2.28
CA SER A 259 4.97 -4.49 -3.05
C SER A 259 6.43 -4.74 -3.47
N LEU A 260 7.32 -3.76 -3.28
CA LEU A 260 8.75 -3.91 -3.53
C LEU A 260 9.45 -4.72 -2.43
N PRO A 261 10.60 -5.35 -2.72
CA PRO A 261 11.40 -6.04 -1.71
C PRO A 261 12.00 -5.06 -0.69
N PHE A 262 11.78 -5.31 0.60
CA PHE A 262 12.42 -4.58 1.70
C PHE A 262 12.65 -5.46 2.94
N ASP A 263 12.41 -6.77 2.79
CA ASP A 263 12.47 -7.81 3.81
C ASP A 263 13.40 -8.95 3.40
#